data_AF-A0A1B3W7S8-F1
#
_entry.id   AF-A0A1B3W7S8-F1
#
_cell.length_a   1.000
_cell.length_b   1.000
_cell.length_c   1.000
_cell.angle_alpha   90.00
_cell.angle_beta   90.00
_cell.angle_gamma   90.00
#
_symmetry.space_group_name_H-M   'P 1'
#
loop_
_entity.id
_entity.type
_entity.pdbx_description
1 polymer ?
#
loop_
_entity_poly.entity_id
_entity_poly.type
_entity_poly.pdbx_seq_one_letter_code
_entity_poly.pdbx_strand_id
1 'polypeptide(L)'
;MNVRHIALAAGLALAALSAPALAQQGSGDPDVERLAQRLRAIDADPSRNNFANFERLQARQALEALEAARSSQRDAALQVAQWRVETAEIAVNTEVIRREIDQLDRDRADLMVEASRQEAARARAEAERLRVQAQIQAEEAERLRLAAEAEHGARQEVEGVLEGVASDQAAKLRAARARQAELERREAELLRSLEEED
;
A
#
# COMPACT_ATOMS: atom_id res chain seq x y z
N MET A 1 1.44 -30.25 4.27
CA MET A 1 0.66 -31.32 4.95
C MET A 1 -0.52 -31.61 4.03
N ASN A 2 -0.72 -32.76 3.39
CA ASN A 2 -0.06 -34.05 3.41
C ASN A 2 -0.56 -34.81 2.16
N VAL A 3 0.35 -35.44 1.42
CA VAL A 3 0.35 -36.91 1.17
C VAL A 3 -0.42 -37.27 -0.11
N ARG A 4 0.24 -37.54 -1.24
CA ARG A 4 1.10 -38.70 -1.60
C ARG A 4 0.28 -39.88 -2.17
N HIS A 5 0.69 -40.24 -3.40
CA HIS A 5 0.95 -41.59 -3.90
C HIS A 5 -0.21 -42.52 -4.27
N ILE A 6 -0.01 -43.20 -5.41
CA ILE A 6 -0.40 -44.55 -5.87
C ILE A 6 -0.56 -44.42 -7.40
N ALA A 7 0.13 -45.11 -8.32
CA ALA A 7 1.16 -46.15 -8.37
C ALA A 7 1.71 -46.07 -9.82
N LEU A 8 2.99 -46.22 -10.20
CA LEU A 8 3.98 -47.30 -10.02
C LEU A 8 3.55 -48.67 -10.58
N ALA A 9 3.75 -48.86 -11.89
CA ALA A 9 4.08 -50.13 -12.58
C ALA A 9 4.39 -49.79 -14.06
N ALA A 10 5.65 -49.83 -14.53
CA ALA A 10 6.43 -51.00 -14.95
C ALA A 10 6.28 -51.33 -16.46
N GLY A 11 7.42 -51.47 -17.14
CA GLY A 11 7.55 -51.92 -18.54
C GLY A 11 8.53 -51.05 -19.35
N LEU A 12 9.80 -50.99 -18.99
CA LEU A 12 10.91 -51.77 -19.58
C LEU A 12 10.85 -51.99 -21.11
N ALA A 13 11.83 -51.40 -21.79
CA ALA A 13 12.47 -51.79 -23.05
C ALA A 13 11.67 -51.64 -24.36
N LEU A 14 12.11 -50.73 -25.24
CA LEU A 14 12.74 -51.11 -26.52
C LEU A 14 13.34 -49.91 -27.27
N ALA A 15 14.43 -50.21 -27.95
CA ALA A 15 14.96 -49.57 -29.16
C ALA A 15 15.68 -48.21 -29.02
N ALA A 16 17.00 -48.35 -28.89
CA ALA A 16 17.97 -47.53 -29.59
C ALA A 16 17.49 -47.10 -30.99
N LEU A 17 17.29 -45.79 -31.18
CA LEU A 17 17.57 -45.15 -32.46
C LEU A 17 18.79 -44.25 -32.25
N SER A 18 19.95 -44.90 -32.23
CA SER A 18 21.20 -44.30 -32.68
C SER A 18 21.04 -44.02 -34.17
N ALA A 19 20.48 -42.87 -34.54
CA ALA A 19 20.66 -42.38 -35.90
C ALA A 19 22.15 -42.02 -36.02
N PRO A 20 22.95 -42.69 -36.87
CA PRO A 20 24.20 -42.08 -37.27
C PRO A 20 23.78 -40.81 -38.02
N ALA A 21 24.17 -39.66 -37.49
CA ALA A 21 24.27 -38.47 -38.31
C ALA A 21 25.23 -38.85 -39.45
N LEU A 22 24.66 -39.27 -40.57
CA LEU A 22 25.35 -39.27 -41.84
C LEU A 22 25.85 -37.84 -41.98
N ALA A 23 27.15 -37.67 -41.74
CA ALA A 23 27.88 -36.54 -42.25
C ALA A 23 27.62 -36.54 -43.77
N GLN A 24 26.61 -35.78 -44.20
CA GLN A 24 26.66 -35.18 -45.52
C GLN A 24 27.95 -34.38 -45.50
N GLN A 25 29.02 -34.94 -46.05
CA GLN A 25 30.15 -34.16 -46.51
C GLN A 25 29.58 -33.31 -47.65
N GLY A 26 29.01 -32.17 -47.29
CA GLY A 26 28.69 -31.12 -48.23
C GLY A 26 29.97 -30.78 -48.96
N SER A 27 29.92 -30.69 -50.28
CA SER A 27 31.01 -30.20 -51.12
C SER A 27 31.30 -28.69 -50.91
N GLY A 28 30.86 -28.13 -49.78
CA GLY A 28 30.96 -26.73 -49.40
C GLY A 28 32.01 -26.50 -48.33
N ASP A 29 32.38 -25.24 -48.13
CA ASP A 29 33.31 -24.85 -47.06
C ASP A 29 32.64 -25.04 -45.68
N PRO A 30 33.24 -25.82 -44.76
CA PRO A 30 32.67 -26.08 -43.44
C PRO A 30 32.51 -24.81 -42.60
N ASP A 31 33.30 -23.77 -42.82
CA ASP A 31 33.18 -22.51 -42.08
C ASP A 31 31.98 -21.69 -42.55
N VAL A 32 31.72 -21.67 -43.87
CA VAL A 32 30.53 -21.05 -44.44
C VAL A 32 29.28 -21.74 -43.92
N GLU A 33 29.24 -23.07 -43.94
CA GLU A 33 28.08 -23.84 -43.48
C GLU A 33 27.78 -23.58 -42.00
N ARG A 34 28.82 -23.55 -41.15
CA ARG A 34 28.70 -23.25 -39.72
C ARG A 34 28.15 -21.85 -39.47
N LEU A 35 28.67 -20.84 -40.14
CA LEU A 35 28.21 -19.46 -40.00
C LEU A 35 26.78 -19.28 -40.54
N ALA A 36 26.45 -19.92 -41.67
CA ALA A 36 25.10 -19.93 -42.22
C ALA A 36 24.10 -20.64 -41.30
N GLN A 37 24.51 -21.70 -40.59
CA GLN A 37 23.68 -22.37 -39.59
C GLN A 37 23.35 -21.46 -38.41
N ARG A 38 24.33 -20.68 -37.92
CA ARG A 38 24.12 -19.69 -36.85
C ARG A 38 23.08 -18.64 -37.24
N LEU A 39 23.19 -18.06 -38.44
CA LEU A 39 22.17 -17.13 -38.96
C LEU A 39 20.79 -17.78 -39.13
N ARG A 40 20.74 -19.01 -39.65
CA ARG A 40 19.48 -19.76 -39.77
C ARG A 40 18.82 -20.02 -38.42
N ALA A 41 19.60 -20.25 -37.36
CA ALA A 41 19.06 -20.41 -36.01
C ALA A 41 18.35 -19.14 -35.51
N ILE A 42 18.89 -17.95 -35.84
CA ILE A 42 18.23 -16.67 -35.55
C ILE A 42 16.92 -16.55 -36.34
N ASP A 43 16.94 -16.90 -37.62
CA ASP A 43 15.77 -16.79 -38.50
C ASP A 43 14.63 -17.74 -38.12
N ALA A 44 14.99 -18.93 -37.64
CA ALA A 44 14.05 -19.98 -37.26
C ALA A 44 13.33 -19.69 -35.94
N ASP A 45 13.87 -18.80 -35.09
CA ASP A 45 13.27 -18.42 -33.82
C ASP A 45 12.34 -17.20 -34.00
N PRO A 46 11.00 -17.36 -33.85
CA PRO A 46 10.05 -16.25 -34.00
C PRO A 46 10.26 -15.11 -33.00
N SER A 47 10.90 -15.37 -31.86
CA SER A 47 11.21 -14.35 -30.86
C SER A 47 12.39 -13.46 -31.27
N ARG A 48 13.22 -13.93 -32.22
CA ARG A 48 14.47 -13.28 -32.65
C ARG A 48 14.45 -12.78 -34.08
N ASN A 49 13.71 -13.45 -34.96
CA ASN A 49 13.77 -13.24 -36.40
C ASN A 49 13.26 -11.89 -36.93
N ASN A 50 12.63 -11.09 -36.07
CA ASN A 50 12.18 -9.73 -36.41
C ASN A 50 13.21 -8.65 -36.02
N PHE A 51 14.27 -9.01 -35.30
CA PHE A 51 15.29 -8.08 -34.82
C PHE A 51 16.53 -8.04 -35.72
N ALA A 52 17.26 -6.92 -35.62
CA ALA A 52 18.55 -6.68 -36.28
C ALA A 52 18.56 -7.08 -37.77
N ASN A 53 17.51 -6.71 -38.51
CA ASN A 53 17.35 -7.09 -39.92
C ASN A 53 18.52 -6.58 -40.78
N PHE A 54 19.06 -5.42 -40.46
CA PHE A 54 20.17 -4.81 -41.16
C PHE A 54 21.48 -5.59 -40.96
N GLU A 55 21.81 -5.91 -39.72
CA GLU A 55 23.00 -6.66 -39.35
C GLU A 55 22.95 -8.08 -39.90
N ARG A 56 21.77 -8.72 -39.87
CA ARG A 56 21.54 -10.03 -40.48
C ARG A 56 21.72 -10.00 -42.01
N LEU A 57 21.25 -8.94 -42.68
CA LEU A 57 21.49 -8.77 -44.11
C LEU A 57 22.98 -8.63 -44.41
N GLN A 58 23.70 -7.80 -43.64
CA GLN A 58 25.15 -7.65 -43.79
C GLN A 58 25.91 -8.96 -43.55
N ALA A 59 25.47 -9.77 -42.59
CA ALA A 59 26.05 -11.08 -42.32
C ALA A 59 25.84 -12.05 -43.50
N ARG A 60 24.64 -12.07 -44.12
CA ARG A 60 24.40 -12.86 -45.35
C ARG A 60 25.30 -12.42 -46.50
N GLN A 61 25.41 -11.11 -46.76
CA GLN A 61 26.29 -10.58 -47.80
C GLN A 61 27.76 -10.93 -47.56
N ALA A 62 28.22 -10.93 -46.31
CA ALA A 62 29.58 -11.32 -45.98
C ALA A 62 29.84 -12.82 -46.20
N LEU A 63 28.82 -13.68 -46.01
CA LEU A 63 28.90 -15.10 -46.35
C LEU A 63 28.95 -15.33 -47.86
N GLU A 64 28.11 -14.62 -48.63
CA GLU A 64 28.17 -14.65 -50.10
C GLU A 64 29.55 -14.20 -50.62
N ALA A 65 30.13 -13.15 -50.01
CA ALA A 65 31.47 -12.68 -50.35
C ALA A 65 32.56 -13.70 -50.00
N LEU A 66 32.43 -14.43 -48.90
CA LEU A 66 33.35 -15.51 -48.50
C LEU A 66 33.28 -16.69 -49.48
N GLU A 67 32.08 -17.10 -49.89
CA GLU A 67 31.89 -18.16 -50.89
C GLU A 67 32.55 -17.79 -52.24
N ALA A 68 32.44 -16.53 -52.66
CA ALA A 68 33.01 -16.02 -53.90
C ALA A 68 34.51 -15.66 -53.81
N ALA A 69 35.12 -15.68 -52.61
CA ALA A 69 36.48 -15.23 -52.40
C ALA A 69 37.52 -16.16 -53.05
N ARG A 70 38.53 -15.55 -53.67
CA ARG A 70 39.71 -16.27 -54.17
C ARG A 70 40.50 -16.86 -53.00
N SER A 71 41.25 -17.94 -53.23
CA SER A 71 42.07 -18.60 -52.20
C SER A 71 42.98 -17.64 -51.43
N SER A 72 43.58 -16.65 -52.10
CA SER A 72 44.46 -15.66 -51.48
C SER A 72 43.77 -14.61 -50.61
N GLN A 73 42.45 -14.44 -50.75
CA GLN A 73 41.64 -13.47 -49.98
C GLN A 73 40.72 -14.16 -48.97
N ARG A 74 40.72 -15.50 -48.94
CA ARG A 74 39.75 -16.30 -48.19
C ARG A 74 39.81 -16.04 -46.70
N ASP A 75 41.02 -15.98 -46.12
CA ASP A 75 41.20 -15.74 -44.69
C ASP A 75 40.62 -14.39 -44.24
N ALA A 76 40.86 -13.34 -45.04
CA ALA A 76 40.32 -12.02 -44.78
C ALA A 76 38.79 -11.99 -44.93
N ALA A 77 38.24 -12.64 -45.96
CA ALA A 77 36.80 -12.76 -46.15
C ALA A 77 36.13 -13.55 -45.02
N LEU A 78 36.81 -14.59 -44.51
CA LEU A 78 36.33 -15.42 -43.40
C LEU A 78 36.25 -14.60 -42.12
N GLN A 79 37.28 -13.82 -41.80
CA GLN A 79 37.29 -12.94 -40.65
C GLN A 79 36.15 -11.91 -40.70
N VAL A 80 35.92 -11.29 -41.85
CA VAL A 80 34.80 -10.35 -42.04
C VAL A 80 33.46 -11.04 -41.84
N ALA A 81 33.27 -12.24 -42.43
CA ALA A 81 32.04 -13.01 -42.26
C ALA A 81 31.79 -13.38 -40.78
N GLN A 82 32.81 -13.81 -40.06
CA GLN A 82 32.73 -14.11 -38.63
C GLN A 82 32.27 -12.90 -37.83
N TRP A 83 32.91 -11.74 -38.01
CA TRP A 83 32.53 -10.51 -37.31
C TRP A 83 31.12 -10.04 -37.64
N ARG A 84 30.67 -10.17 -38.89
CA ARG A 84 29.32 -9.77 -39.28
C ARG A 84 28.27 -10.68 -38.66
N VAL A 85 28.50 -12.00 -38.62
CA VAL A 85 27.61 -12.95 -37.96
C VAL A 85 27.54 -12.70 -36.45
N GLU A 86 28.69 -12.49 -35.81
CA GLU A 86 28.76 -12.15 -34.38
C GLU A 86 28.03 -10.84 -34.07
N THR A 87 28.24 -9.80 -34.90
CA THR A 87 27.53 -8.52 -34.76
C THR A 87 26.01 -8.70 -34.87
N ALA A 88 25.55 -9.52 -35.82
CA ALA A 88 24.13 -9.82 -35.97
C ALA A 88 23.55 -10.53 -34.74
N GLU A 89 24.27 -11.51 -34.18
CA GLU A 89 23.85 -12.19 -32.95
C GLU A 89 23.77 -11.25 -31.74
N ILE A 90 24.78 -10.40 -31.55
CA ILE A 90 24.81 -9.42 -30.46
C ILE A 90 23.68 -8.41 -30.62
N ALA A 91 23.44 -7.91 -31.83
CA ALA A 91 22.36 -6.98 -32.11
C ALA A 91 20.98 -7.60 -31.81
N VAL A 92 20.74 -8.85 -32.26
CA VAL A 92 19.50 -9.58 -31.94
C VAL A 92 19.32 -9.73 -30.43
N ASN A 93 20.35 -10.21 -29.72
CA ASN A 93 20.27 -10.41 -28.27
C ASN A 93 20.03 -9.09 -27.52
N THR A 94 20.62 -8.00 -27.99
CA THR A 94 20.41 -6.67 -27.42
C THR A 94 18.96 -6.23 -27.57
N GLU A 95 18.35 -6.42 -28.73
CA GLU A 95 16.94 -6.05 -28.95
C GLU A 95 15.97 -6.92 -28.15
N VAL A 96 16.26 -8.21 -28.01
CA VAL A 96 15.47 -9.11 -27.14
C VAL A 96 15.51 -8.62 -25.68
N ILE A 97 16.70 -8.30 -25.16
CA ILE A 97 16.86 -7.80 -23.79
C ILE A 97 16.18 -6.44 -23.61
N ARG A 98 16.30 -5.53 -24.59
CA ARG A 98 15.61 -4.22 -24.55
C ARG A 98 14.10 -4.37 -24.42
N ARG A 99 13.51 -5.27 -25.20
CA ARG A 99 12.07 -5.56 -25.11
C ARG A 99 11.66 -6.10 -23.75
N GLU A 100 12.50 -6.95 -23.14
CA GLU A 100 12.27 -7.47 -21.79
C GLU A 100 12.34 -6.35 -20.74
N ILE A 101 13.32 -5.46 -20.84
CA ILE A 101 13.43 -4.27 -19.97
C ILE A 101 12.16 -3.41 -20.10
N ASP A 102 11.72 -3.11 -21.32
CA ASP A 102 10.51 -2.31 -21.56
C ASP A 102 9.24 -2.96 -20.99
N GLN A 103 9.19 -4.30 -20.95
CA GLN A 103 8.09 -5.03 -20.31
C GLN A 103 8.17 -4.91 -18.79
N LEU A 104 9.34 -5.16 -18.21
CA LEU A 104 9.55 -5.08 -16.77
C LEU A 104 9.32 -3.67 -16.21
N ASP A 105 9.68 -2.63 -16.96
CA ASP A 105 9.43 -1.25 -16.56
C ASP A 105 7.94 -0.91 -16.53
N ARG A 106 7.15 -1.44 -17.47
CA ARG A 106 5.68 -1.30 -17.47
C ARG A 106 5.07 -2.04 -16.28
N ASP A 107 5.48 -3.29 -16.05
CA ASP A 107 4.99 -4.09 -14.93
C ASP A 107 5.34 -3.42 -13.58
N ARG A 108 6.56 -2.85 -13.47
CA ARG A 108 6.99 -2.08 -12.31
C ARG A 108 6.14 -0.82 -12.11
N ALA A 109 5.83 -0.09 -13.18
CA ALA A 109 4.99 1.10 -13.10
C ALA A 109 3.58 0.75 -12.59
N ASP A 110 2.99 -0.33 -13.09
CA ASP A 110 1.68 -0.82 -12.64
C ASP A 110 1.68 -1.21 -11.16
N LEU A 111 2.72 -1.93 -10.71
CA LEU A 111 2.89 -2.30 -9.31
C LEU A 111 3.03 -1.07 -8.39
N MET A 112 3.75 -0.03 -8.82
CA MET A 112 3.89 1.21 -8.05
C MET A 112 2.56 1.96 -7.91
N VAL A 113 1.76 2.00 -8.97
CA VAL A 113 0.42 2.60 -8.94
C VAL A 113 -0.49 1.82 -7.98
N GLU A 114 -0.46 0.49 -8.04
CA GLU A 114 -1.27 -0.35 -7.15
C GLU A 114 -0.86 -0.21 -5.68
N ALA A 115 0.45 -0.22 -5.39
CA ALA A 115 0.96 0.03 -4.05
C ALA A 115 0.52 1.40 -3.51
N SER A 116 0.61 2.46 -4.34
CA SER A 116 0.16 3.81 -3.98
C SER A 116 -1.34 3.86 -3.71
N ARG A 117 -2.17 3.15 -4.48
CA ARG A 117 -3.62 3.05 -4.25
C ARG A 117 -3.94 2.38 -2.91
N GLN A 118 -3.25 1.30 -2.59
CA GLN A 118 -3.42 0.60 -1.33
C GLN A 118 -3.00 1.46 -0.14
N GLU A 119 -1.89 2.18 -0.26
CA GLU A 119 -1.43 3.13 0.76
C GLU A 119 -2.43 4.27 0.96
N ALA A 120 -2.91 4.89 -0.12
CA ALA A 120 -3.95 5.92 -0.05
C ALA A 120 -5.25 5.42 0.58
N ALA A 121 -5.65 4.17 0.31
CA ALA A 121 -6.83 3.56 0.93
C ALA A 121 -6.64 3.35 2.44
N ARG A 122 -5.46 2.88 2.87
CA ARG A 122 -5.12 2.74 4.30
C ARG A 122 -5.10 4.08 5.02
N ALA A 123 -4.44 5.09 4.43
CA ALA A 123 -4.39 6.43 5.00
C ALA A 123 -5.79 7.04 5.17
N ARG A 124 -6.69 6.84 4.19
CA ARG A 124 -8.09 7.28 4.31
C ARG A 124 -8.84 6.55 5.43
N ALA A 125 -8.64 5.24 5.55
CA ALA A 125 -9.27 4.46 6.62
C ALA A 125 -8.77 4.90 8.01
N GLU A 126 -7.48 5.17 8.15
CA GLU A 126 -6.89 5.68 9.39
C GLU A 126 -7.37 7.10 9.71
N ALA A 127 -7.41 7.99 8.72
CA ALA A 127 -7.95 9.34 8.89
C ALA A 127 -9.43 9.32 9.32
N GLU A 128 -10.25 8.44 8.74
CA GLU A 128 -11.65 8.30 9.13
C GLU A 128 -11.79 7.75 10.55
N ARG A 129 -10.98 6.76 10.95
CA ARG A 129 -10.95 6.26 12.34
C ARG A 129 -10.61 7.37 13.33
N LEU A 130 -9.61 8.19 13.03
CA LEU A 130 -9.23 9.33 13.87
C LEU A 130 -10.34 10.39 13.93
N ARG A 131 -11.01 10.67 12.81
CA ARG A 131 -12.15 11.59 12.75
C ARG A 131 -13.29 11.11 13.65
N VAL A 132 -13.66 9.83 13.57
CA VAL A 132 -14.69 9.23 14.41
C VAL A 132 -14.29 9.28 15.89
N GLN A 133 -13.03 8.95 16.22
CA GLN A 133 -12.55 9.03 17.59
C GLN A 133 -12.62 10.46 18.14
N ALA A 134 -12.23 11.46 17.35
CA ALA A 134 -12.32 12.86 17.74
C ALA A 134 -13.77 13.33 17.95
N GLN A 135 -14.69 12.87 17.09
CA GLN A 135 -16.11 13.16 17.25
C GLN A 135 -16.68 12.57 18.55
N ILE A 136 -16.35 11.31 18.86
CA ILE A 136 -16.77 10.66 20.11
C ILE A 136 -16.26 11.45 21.32
N GLN A 137 -14.97 11.83 21.32
CA GLN A 137 -14.39 12.60 22.43
C GLN A 137 -15.06 13.97 22.60
N ALA A 138 -15.41 14.65 21.50
CA ALA A 138 -16.14 15.91 21.55
C ALA A 138 -17.56 15.74 22.12
N GLU A 139 -18.28 14.69 21.72
CA GLU A 139 -19.61 14.37 22.24
C GLU A 139 -19.57 14.01 23.74
N GLU A 140 -18.57 13.24 24.17
CA GLU A 140 -18.36 12.90 25.58
C GLU A 140 -18.02 14.14 26.42
N ALA A 141 -17.15 15.02 25.91
CA ALA A 141 -16.81 16.27 26.58
C ALA A 141 -18.04 17.19 26.73
N GLU A 142 -18.86 17.31 25.69
CA GLU A 142 -20.13 18.06 25.75
C GLU A 142 -21.11 17.45 26.75
N ARG A 143 -21.27 16.11 26.77
CA ARG A 143 -22.09 15.44 27.78
C ARG A 143 -21.61 15.71 29.21
N LEU A 144 -20.31 15.65 29.44
CA LEU A 144 -19.73 15.94 30.75
C LEU A 144 -19.96 17.40 31.16
N ARG A 145 -19.86 18.34 30.21
CA ARG A 145 -20.15 19.76 30.48
C ARG A 145 -21.62 19.96 30.88
N LEU A 146 -22.56 19.40 30.12
CA LEU A 146 -23.99 19.48 30.45
C LEU A 146 -24.31 18.84 31.80
N ALA A 147 -23.67 17.72 32.14
CA ALA A 147 -23.84 17.09 33.45
C ALA A 147 -23.32 17.98 34.59
N ALA A 148 -22.15 18.60 34.41
CA ALA A 148 -21.58 19.53 35.39
C ALA A 148 -22.46 20.79 35.56
N GLU A 149 -22.96 21.36 34.46
CA GLU A 149 -23.89 22.50 34.50
C GLU A 149 -25.18 22.16 35.27
N ALA A 150 -25.75 20.98 35.02
CA ALA A 150 -26.94 20.52 35.75
C ALA A 150 -26.66 20.28 37.24
N GLU A 151 -25.50 19.70 37.59
CA GLU A 151 -25.10 19.50 38.98
C GLU A 151 -24.90 20.84 39.70
N HIS A 152 -24.24 21.81 39.05
CA HIS A 152 -24.07 23.15 39.59
C HIS A 152 -25.43 23.86 39.80
N GLY A 153 -26.35 23.75 38.85
CA GLY A 153 -27.71 24.28 38.98
C GLY A 153 -28.45 23.67 40.18
N ALA A 154 -28.43 22.34 40.31
CA ALA A 154 -29.06 21.66 41.44
C ALA A 154 -28.47 22.07 42.80
N ARG A 155 -27.14 22.28 42.87
CA ARG A 155 -26.48 22.78 44.08
C ARG A 155 -26.94 24.20 44.44
N GLN A 156 -27.03 25.10 43.44
CA GLN A 156 -27.51 26.46 43.64
C GLN A 156 -28.98 26.51 44.10
N GLU A 157 -29.84 25.64 43.54
CA GLU A 157 -31.23 25.51 43.99
C GLU A 157 -31.33 25.09 45.46
N VAL A 158 -30.56 24.08 45.87
CA VAL A 158 -30.51 23.63 47.26
C VAL A 158 -30.00 24.76 48.18
N GLU A 159 -28.94 25.46 47.79
CA GLU A 159 -28.41 26.60 48.56
C GLU A 159 -29.46 27.71 48.72
N GLY A 160 -30.17 28.07 47.64
CA GLY A 160 -31.26 29.05 47.69
C GLY A 160 -32.42 28.63 48.60
N VAL A 161 -32.81 27.35 48.59
CA VAL A 161 -33.85 26.83 49.51
C VAL A 161 -33.37 26.91 50.96
N LEU A 162 -32.13 26.55 51.25
CA LEU A 162 -31.55 26.64 52.59
C LEU A 162 -31.48 28.08 53.10
N GLU A 163 -31.05 29.02 52.25
CA GLU A 163 -31.03 30.46 52.57
C GLU A 163 -32.44 30.99 52.84
N GLY A 164 -33.42 30.60 52.02
CA GLY A 164 -34.83 30.93 52.22
C GLY A 164 -35.34 30.47 53.59
N VAL A 165 -35.13 29.19 53.94
CA VAL A 165 -35.51 28.65 55.25
C VAL A 165 -34.79 29.39 56.39
N ALA A 166 -33.50 29.69 56.26
CA ALA A 166 -32.76 30.45 57.27
C ALA A 166 -33.33 31.87 57.45
N SER A 167 -33.70 32.54 56.36
CA SER A 167 -34.31 33.86 56.38
C SER A 167 -35.67 33.88 57.08
N ASP A 168 -36.51 32.85 56.85
CA ASP A 168 -37.79 32.66 57.51
C ASP A 168 -37.63 32.42 59.02
N GLN A 169 -36.66 31.59 59.41
CA GLN A 169 -36.36 31.36 60.83
C GLN A 169 -35.86 32.64 61.51
N ALA A 170 -35.01 33.42 60.84
CA ALA A 170 -34.54 34.71 61.35
C ALA A 170 -35.70 35.72 61.48
N ALA A 171 -36.68 35.71 60.58
CA ALA A 171 -37.88 36.54 60.67
C ALA A 171 -38.77 36.12 61.85
N LYS A 172 -38.99 34.82 62.06
CA LYS A 172 -39.74 34.28 63.20
C LYS A 172 -39.11 34.65 64.53
N LEU A 173 -37.79 34.53 64.66
CA LEU A 173 -37.06 34.90 65.88
C LEU A 173 -37.20 36.40 66.19
N ARG A 174 -37.09 37.27 65.18
CA ARG A 174 -37.31 38.71 65.34
C ARG A 174 -38.75 39.03 65.78
N ALA A 175 -39.74 38.38 65.20
CA ALA A 175 -41.14 38.55 65.58
C ALA A 175 -41.43 38.05 67.02
N ALA A 176 -40.75 36.99 67.47
CA ALA A 176 -40.85 36.51 68.85
C ALA A 176 -40.25 37.53 69.84
N ARG A 177 -39.05 38.05 69.55
CA ARG A 177 -38.40 39.10 70.38
C ARG A 177 -39.22 40.39 70.46
N ALA A 178 -39.83 40.80 69.35
CA ALA A 178 -40.70 41.98 69.33
C ALA A 178 -41.92 41.79 70.25
N ARG A 179 -42.55 40.60 70.20
CA ARG A 179 -43.66 40.25 71.11
C ARG A 179 -43.23 40.20 72.57
N GLN A 180 -42.05 39.64 72.86
CA GLN A 180 -41.51 39.62 74.21
C GLN A 180 -41.31 41.03 74.76
N ALA A 181 -40.68 41.93 73.98
CA ALA A 181 -40.50 43.33 74.37
C ALA A 181 -41.83 44.08 74.56
N GLU A 182 -42.87 43.74 73.79
CA GLU A 182 -44.20 44.30 73.97
C GLU A 182 -44.88 43.78 75.25
N LEU A 183 -44.76 42.49 75.55
CA LEU A 183 -45.26 41.91 76.80
C LEU A 183 -44.54 42.52 78.01
N GLU A 184 -43.22 42.66 77.98
CA GLU A 184 -42.44 43.30 79.04
C GLU A 184 -42.90 44.76 79.28
N ARG A 185 -43.24 45.51 78.22
CA ARG A 185 -43.83 46.85 78.37
C ARG A 185 -45.19 46.80 79.03
N ARG A 186 -46.06 45.89 78.61
CA ARG A 186 -47.40 45.72 79.20
C ARG A 186 -47.30 45.30 80.66
N GLU A 187 -46.37 44.42 81.01
CA GLU A 187 -46.10 44.02 82.39
C GLU A 187 -45.58 45.19 83.23
N ALA A 188 -44.67 46.02 82.68
CA ALA A 188 -44.20 47.23 83.35
C ALA A 188 -45.32 48.27 83.53
N GLU A 189 -46.21 48.43 82.55
CA GLU A 189 -47.40 49.26 82.66
C GLU A 189 -48.40 48.70 83.70
N LEU A 190 -48.57 47.38 83.76
CA LEU A 190 -49.45 46.72 84.73
C LEU A 190 -48.91 46.86 86.15
N LEU A 191 -47.60 46.65 86.35
CA LEU A 191 -46.93 46.87 87.63
C LEU A 191 -47.05 48.34 88.06
N ARG A 192 -46.89 49.29 87.13
CA ARG A 192 -47.09 50.72 87.42
C ARG A 192 -48.54 51.02 87.80
N SER A 193 -49.54 50.42 87.12
CA SER A 193 -50.95 50.60 87.51
C SER A 193 -51.30 49.96 88.85
N LEU A 194 -50.63 48.86 89.23
CA LEU A 194 -50.78 48.24 90.55
C LEU A 194 -50.10 49.07 91.66
N GLU A 195 -48.97 49.72 91.36
CA GLU A 195 -48.31 50.67 92.29
C GLU A 195 -49.07 52.01 92.43
N GLU A 196 -49.96 52.36 91.49
CA GLU A 196 -50.83 53.55 91.55
C GLU A 196 -52.18 53.29 92.27
N GLU A 197 -52.53 52.03 92.54
CA GLU A 197 -53.78 51.63 93.23
C GLU A 197 -53.63 51.34 94.74
N ASP A 198 -52.41 51.41 95.29
CA ASP A 198 -52.08 51.41 96.73
C ASP A 198 -51.81 52.84 97.27
#